data_AF-A0A060RLX5-F1
#
_entry.id   AF-A0A060RLX5-F1
#
_cell.length_a   1.000
_cell.length_b   1.000
_cell.length_c   1.000
_cell.angle_alpha   90.00
_cell.angle_beta   90.00
_cell.angle_gamma   90.00
#
_symmetry.space_group_name_H-M   'P 1'
#
loop_
_entity.id
_entity.type
_entity.pdbx_description
1 polymer ?
#
loop_
_entity_poly.entity_id
_entity_poly.type
_entity_poly.pdbx_seq_one_letter_code
_entity_poly.pdbx_strand_id
1 'polypeptide(L)'
;MKIHYINILLFALPLNILVYNQRYHKSTTQRHTPTNRSLCECELYTSANYVNDPQMKKVMENFNRQTSQRFHEYDNRMIEKRKQCKDQCDKEIQKIILKDKLEKQMEQQFTTLETKINGDDIPTCICEKSLADKTEKFCLNCGTNVGVAVPGLGVLGGYGSYELVQAAIAAGIKFATQEGIKAGTQAGIQAAIKGVIDKFALQTLGGKPLSVVITSKTYKDTQLIYGPIMDEYISMKGSGTLSSDSTFTFIEQACNYDQSKIIKFISGNAEVIAKNATKAAEQATEETTKMLTVQKTAEATSATTILSNPIVISFIVVVVIVILLLIIYLILRYRRKKKMKKKLQYIKLLEE
;
A
#
# COMPACT_ATOMS: atom_id res chain seq x y z
N MET A 1 -20.98 43.43 -7.40
CA MET A 1 -19.60 43.75 -7.81
C MET A 1 -18.85 42.44 -8.04
N LYS A 2 -18.61 42.14 -9.32
CA LYS A 2 -17.69 41.18 -9.95
C LYS A 2 -17.38 39.84 -9.26
N ILE A 3 -17.85 38.79 -9.96
CA ILE A 3 -17.49 37.37 -9.88
C ILE A 3 -16.00 37.21 -10.19
N HIS A 4 -15.15 37.01 -9.17
CA HIS A 4 -13.77 36.53 -9.34
C HIS A 4 -13.31 35.79 -8.07
N TYR A 5 -13.80 34.57 -7.84
CA TYR A 5 -13.19 33.69 -6.83
C TYR A 5 -13.28 32.21 -7.21
N ILE A 6 -13.15 31.90 -8.50
CA ILE A 6 -13.14 30.52 -9.04
C ILE A 6 -11.73 30.08 -9.51
N ASN A 7 -10.69 30.92 -9.35
CA ASN A 7 -9.36 30.65 -9.94
C ASN A 7 -8.24 30.22 -8.98
N ILE A 8 -8.52 29.75 -7.76
CA ILE A 8 -7.45 29.27 -6.84
C ILE A 8 -7.57 27.77 -6.50
N LEU A 9 -8.54 27.07 -7.06
CA LEU A 9 -8.66 25.61 -6.91
C LEU A 9 -8.75 24.96 -8.29
N LEU A 10 -7.62 24.44 -8.75
CA LEU A 10 -7.46 23.56 -9.91
C LEU A 10 -8.20 22.23 -9.69
N PHE A 11 -9.53 22.26 -9.59
CA PHE A 11 -10.38 21.06 -9.59
C PHE A 11 -11.79 21.34 -10.16
N ALA A 12 -11.89 22.28 -11.09
CA ALA A 12 -13.13 22.52 -11.85
C ALA A 12 -13.20 21.62 -13.10
N LEU A 13 -13.30 20.30 -12.90
CA LEU A 13 -13.90 19.26 -13.78
C LEU A 13 -13.58 17.90 -13.12
N PRO A 14 -14.56 17.08 -12.67
CA PRO A 14 -15.81 16.80 -13.35
C PRO A 14 -17.02 16.80 -12.39
N LEU A 15 -17.65 17.96 -12.18
CA LEU A 15 -19.02 18.04 -11.64
C LEU A 15 -20.09 18.09 -12.76
N ASN A 16 -19.67 18.00 -14.03
CA ASN A 16 -20.57 17.93 -15.18
C ASN A 16 -21.18 16.53 -15.42
N ILE A 17 -20.94 15.55 -14.56
CA ILE A 17 -21.59 14.23 -14.64
C ILE A 17 -22.92 14.21 -13.85
N LEU A 18 -23.20 15.21 -13.00
CA LEU A 18 -24.39 15.20 -12.14
C LEU A 18 -25.61 15.98 -12.68
N VAL A 19 -25.50 16.68 -13.83
CA VAL A 19 -26.58 17.56 -14.34
C VAL A 19 -26.87 17.31 -15.82
N TYR A 20 -26.87 16.05 -16.26
CA TYR A 20 -27.53 15.71 -17.51
C TYR A 20 -28.11 14.30 -17.47
N ASN A 21 -29.41 14.21 -17.15
CA ASN A 21 -30.28 13.15 -17.66
C ASN A 21 -31.73 13.59 -17.47
N GLN A 22 -32.22 14.33 -18.45
CA GLN A 22 -33.64 14.57 -18.63
C GLN A 22 -34.04 14.01 -20.00
N ARG A 23 -34.28 12.70 -20.05
CA ARG A 23 -35.24 12.03 -20.96
C ARG A 23 -35.03 10.52 -20.89
N TYR A 24 -36.04 9.86 -20.33
CA TYR A 24 -36.64 8.59 -20.75
C TYR A 24 -37.08 7.78 -19.54
N HIS A 25 -38.32 8.03 -19.10
CA HIS A 25 -39.14 6.97 -18.53
C HIS A 25 -40.58 7.16 -18.99
N LYS A 26 -40.90 6.61 -20.18
CA LYS A 26 -42.15 5.87 -20.31
C LYS A 26 -41.91 4.54 -19.59
N SER A 27 -42.39 4.42 -18.36
CA SER A 27 -42.50 3.12 -17.72
C SER A 27 -43.88 3.01 -17.12
N THR A 28 -44.64 2.18 -17.81
CA THR A 28 -45.94 1.63 -17.49
C THR A 28 -45.99 1.21 -16.03
N THR A 29 -46.99 1.71 -15.32
CA THR A 29 -47.43 1.29 -14.00
C THR A 29 -47.53 -0.22 -13.88
N GLN A 30 -46.73 -0.81 -12.98
CA GLN A 30 -47.12 -2.04 -12.29
C GLN A 30 -47.13 -1.72 -10.80
N ARG A 31 -48.35 -1.60 -10.24
CA ARG A 31 -48.57 -1.37 -8.81
C ARG A 31 -48.06 -2.59 -8.04
N HIS A 32 -46.88 -2.47 -7.44
CA HIS A 32 -46.54 -3.28 -6.28
C HIS A 32 -47.00 -2.52 -5.03
N THR A 33 -47.95 -3.11 -4.30
CA THR A 33 -48.36 -2.70 -2.96
C THR A 33 -47.16 -2.75 -2.01
N PRO A 34 -46.70 -1.62 -1.46
CA PRO A 34 -45.71 -1.63 -0.40
C PRO A 34 -46.41 -1.97 0.92
N THR A 35 -46.02 -3.08 1.54
CA THR A 35 -46.37 -3.43 2.93
C THR A 35 -45.52 -2.62 3.92
N ASN A 36 -45.67 -1.30 3.89
CA ASN A 36 -45.15 -0.43 4.93
C ASN A 36 -46.32 0.02 5.79
N ARG A 37 -46.42 -0.53 7.01
CA ARG A 37 -47.28 -0.02 8.08
C ARG A 37 -46.78 1.37 8.46
N SER A 38 -47.27 2.40 7.78
CA SER A 38 -47.34 3.72 8.38
C SER A 38 -48.25 3.61 9.60
N LEU A 39 -47.75 4.01 10.77
CA LEU A 39 -48.58 4.26 11.94
C LEU A 39 -49.39 5.53 11.64
N CYS A 40 -50.43 5.38 10.84
CA CYS A 40 -51.52 6.33 10.80
C CYS A 40 -52.30 6.11 12.09
N GLU A 41 -52.34 7.14 12.95
CA GLU A 41 -53.18 7.18 14.14
C GLU A 41 -54.66 7.04 13.72
N CYS A 42 -55.11 5.79 13.58
CA CYS A 42 -56.52 5.48 13.52
C CYS A 42 -57.05 5.39 14.96
N GLU A 43 -57.55 6.51 15.48
CA GLU A 43 -58.43 6.56 16.66
C GLU A 43 -59.79 5.89 16.36
N LEU A 44 -59.80 4.60 16.03
CA LEU A 44 -61.04 3.85 15.72
C LEU A 44 -61.35 2.72 16.71
N TYR A 45 -60.58 2.57 17.80
CA TYR A 45 -60.90 1.63 18.87
C TYR A 45 -60.57 2.20 20.25
N THR A 46 -61.18 3.34 20.60
CA THR A 46 -61.17 3.88 21.97
C THR A 46 -62.32 3.36 22.85
N SER A 47 -63.15 2.42 22.40
CA SER A 47 -64.27 1.93 23.23
C SER A 47 -64.65 0.47 23.01
N ALA A 48 -63.77 -0.46 23.38
CA ALA A 48 -64.21 -1.77 23.82
C ALA A 48 -63.46 -2.14 25.10
N ASN A 49 -64.23 -2.39 26.17
CA ASN A 49 -63.77 -2.64 27.53
C ASN A 49 -63.02 -4.00 27.64
N TYR A 50 -61.89 -4.15 26.96
CA TYR A 50 -61.03 -5.35 26.99
C TYR A 50 -60.32 -5.56 28.34
N VAL A 51 -60.41 -4.58 29.25
CA VAL A 51 -59.81 -4.63 30.60
C VAL A 51 -60.44 -5.73 31.47
N ASN A 52 -61.68 -6.13 31.16
CA ASN A 52 -62.45 -7.08 31.98
C ASN A 52 -62.59 -8.47 31.37
N ASP A 53 -61.99 -8.75 30.20
CA ASP A 53 -62.02 -10.10 29.60
C ASP A 53 -61.01 -11.01 30.32
N PRO A 54 -61.46 -12.12 30.96
CA PRO A 54 -60.58 -13.05 31.68
C PRO A 54 -59.49 -13.67 30.80
N GLN A 55 -59.74 -13.84 29.50
CA GLN A 55 -58.76 -14.39 28.57
C GLN A 55 -57.70 -13.34 28.22
N MET A 56 -58.11 -12.10 27.96
CA MET A 56 -57.18 -11.00 27.66
C MET A 56 -56.26 -10.70 28.84
N LYS A 57 -56.79 -10.72 30.06
CA LYS A 57 -55.99 -10.52 31.28
C LYS A 57 -54.91 -11.59 31.45
N LYS A 58 -55.23 -12.87 31.19
CA LYS A 58 -54.26 -13.98 31.21
C LYS A 58 -53.16 -13.83 30.15
N VAL A 59 -53.50 -13.39 28.93
CA VAL A 59 -52.51 -13.17 27.87
C VAL A 59 -51.59 -12.00 28.23
N MET A 60 -52.15 -10.91 28.76
CA MET A 60 -51.38 -9.75 29.22
C MET A 60 -50.44 -10.11 30.38
N GLU A 61 -50.91 -10.87 31.37
CA GLU A 61 -50.06 -11.34 32.49
C GLU A 61 -48.92 -12.26 32.01
N ASN A 62 -49.19 -13.18 31.07
CA ASN A 62 -48.15 -14.03 30.47
C ASN A 62 -47.13 -13.21 29.67
N PHE A 63 -47.57 -12.23 28.88
CA PHE A 63 -46.69 -11.34 28.14
C PHE A 63 -45.81 -10.51 29.10
N ASN A 64 -46.41 -9.94 30.15
CA ASN A 64 -45.68 -9.19 31.17
C ASN A 64 -44.66 -10.06 31.90
N ARG A 65 -45.00 -11.32 32.24
CA ARG A 65 -44.07 -12.26 32.89
C ARG A 65 -42.87 -12.59 31.99
N GLN A 66 -43.12 -12.90 30.72
CA GLN A 66 -42.05 -13.19 29.76
C GLN A 66 -41.17 -11.95 29.49
N THR A 67 -41.79 -10.78 29.38
CA THR A 67 -41.08 -9.52 29.14
C THR A 67 -40.22 -9.15 30.35
N SER A 68 -40.75 -9.31 31.57
CA SER A 68 -40.00 -9.11 32.82
C SER A 68 -38.79 -10.05 32.94
N GLN A 69 -38.95 -11.33 32.60
CA GLN A 69 -37.81 -12.27 32.58
C GLN A 69 -36.72 -11.84 31.59
N ARG A 70 -37.10 -11.42 30.38
CA ARG A 70 -36.13 -10.94 29.37
C ARG A 70 -35.41 -9.67 29.81
N PHE A 71 -36.09 -8.76 30.50
CA PHE A 71 -35.45 -7.57 31.06
C PHE A 71 -34.42 -7.94 32.12
N HIS A 72 -34.75 -8.87 33.03
CA HIS A 72 -33.78 -9.36 34.02
C HIS A 72 -32.57 -10.07 33.38
N GLU A 73 -32.78 -10.88 32.34
CA GLU A 73 -31.69 -11.51 31.60
C GLU A 73 -30.81 -10.48 30.86
N TYR A 74 -31.41 -9.45 30.28
CA TYR A 74 -30.70 -8.36 29.63
C TYR A 74 -29.87 -7.55 30.61
N ASP A 75 -30.44 -7.19 31.77
CA ASP A 75 -29.74 -6.45 32.82
C ASP A 75 -28.56 -7.24 33.38
N ASN A 76 -28.73 -8.55 33.61
CA ASN A 76 -27.65 -9.43 34.06
C ASN A 76 -26.51 -9.49 33.04
N ARG A 77 -26.82 -9.65 31.75
CA ARG A 77 -25.83 -9.61 30.67
C ARG A 77 -25.11 -8.26 30.60
N MET A 78 -25.84 -7.16 30.76
CA MET A 78 -25.27 -5.82 30.76
C MET A 78 -24.31 -5.60 31.93
N ILE A 79 -24.67 -6.09 33.13
CA ILE A 79 -23.82 -6.03 34.32
C ILE A 79 -22.55 -6.86 34.10
N GLU A 80 -22.66 -8.09 33.59
CA GLU A 80 -21.52 -8.97 33.32
C GLU A 80 -20.55 -8.33 32.31
N LYS A 81 -21.08 -7.77 31.21
CA LYS A 81 -20.25 -7.10 30.19
C LYS A 81 -19.58 -5.83 30.72
N ARG A 82 -20.26 -5.06 31.58
CA ARG A 82 -19.63 -3.92 32.27
C ARG A 82 -18.49 -4.36 33.19
N LYS A 83 -18.66 -5.46 33.92
CA LYS A 83 -17.61 -6.01 34.78
C LYS A 83 -16.39 -6.45 33.97
N GLN A 84 -16.61 -7.20 32.87
CA GLN A 84 -15.53 -7.61 31.95
C GLN A 84 -14.76 -6.42 31.38
N CYS A 85 -15.46 -5.37 30.95
CA CYS A 85 -14.83 -4.15 30.42
C CYS A 85 -14.03 -3.40 31.49
N LYS A 86 -14.54 -3.31 32.73
CA LYS A 86 -13.84 -2.70 33.86
C LYS A 86 -12.56 -3.46 34.21
N ASP A 87 -12.64 -4.79 34.31
CA ASP A 87 -11.48 -5.64 34.60
C ASP A 87 -10.41 -5.55 33.50
N GLN A 88 -10.82 -5.39 32.23
CA GLN A 88 -9.90 -5.22 31.11
C GLN A 88 -9.23 -3.84 31.12
N CYS A 89 -10.00 -2.79 31.42
CA CYS A 89 -9.48 -1.43 31.58
C CYS A 89 -8.48 -1.34 32.74
N ASP A 90 -8.80 -1.94 33.91
CA ASP A 90 -7.91 -1.95 35.07
C ASP A 90 -6.60 -2.69 34.77
N LYS A 91 -6.65 -3.80 34.01
CA LYS A 91 -5.44 -4.50 33.54
C LYS A 91 -4.59 -3.66 32.59
N GLU A 92 -5.21 -2.91 31.67
CA GLU A 92 -4.50 -2.03 30.74
C GLU A 92 -3.89 -0.82 31.47
N ILE A 93 -4.61 -0.23 32.43
CA ILE A 93 -4.10 0.85 33.29
C ILE A 93 -2.91 0.36 34.11
N GLN A 94 -2.96 -0.84 34.72
CA GLN A 94 -1.81 -1.41 35.43
C GLN A 94 -0.60 -1.61 34.52
N LYS A 95 -0.79 -2.04 33.27
CA LYS A 95 0.29 -2.14 32.28
C LYS A 95 0.88 -0.77 31.94
N ILE A 96 0.04 0.26 31.79
CA ILE A 96 0.48 1.63 31.51
C ILE A 96 1.29 2.19 32.70
N ILE A 97 0.83 2.00 33.94
CA ILE A 97 1.55 2.42 35.15
C ILE A 97 2.90 1.70 35.28
N LEU A 98 2.95 0.39 35.01
CA LEU A 98 4.21 -0.36 35.02
C LEU A 98 5.18 0.14 33.93
N LYS A 99 4.67 0.45 32.74
CA LYS A 99 5.47 1.01 31.64
C LYS A 99 6.00 2.39 31.98
N ASP A 100 5.17 3.29 32.50
CA ASP A 100 5.55 4.64 32.95
C ASP A 100 6.60 4.58 34.08
N LYS A 101 6.51 3.60 34.99
CA LYS A 101 7.50 3.39 36.04
C LYS A 101 8.86 2.95 35.50
N LEU A 102 8.90 2.08 34.49
CA LEU A 102 10.15 1.68 33.82
C LEU A 102 10.74 2.83 33.00
N GLU A 103 9.90 3.58 32.29
CA GLU A 103 10.31 4.74 31.51
C GLU A 103 10.91 5.82 32.40
N LYS A 104 10.29 6.13 33.55
CA LYS A 104 10.87 7.02 34.57
C LYS A 104 12.18 6.51 35.17
N GLN A 105 12.34 5.20 35.37
CA GLN A 105 13.63 4.65 35.84
C GLN A 105 14.73 4.76 34.79
N MET A 106 14.41 4.55 33.52
CA MET A 106 15.33 4.74 32.40
C MET A 106 15.70 6.22 32.24
N GLU A 107 14.72 7.12 32.29
CA GLU A 107 14.92 8.57 32.24
C GLU A 107 15.75 9.06 33.43
N GLN A 108 15.57 8.51 34.63
CA GLN A 108 16.44 8.79 35.78
C GLN A 108 17.89 8.33 35.55
N GLN A 109 18.11 7.17 34.93
CA GLN A 109 19.47 6.74 34.59
C GLN A 109 20.12 7.63 33.52
N PHE A 110 19.35 8.03 32.49
CA PHE A 110 19.83 8.93 31.44
C PHE A 110 20.09 10.35 31.95
N THR A 111 19.22 10.89 32.82
CA THR A 111 19.42 12.21 33.42
C THR A 111 20.59 12.23 34.40
N THR A 112 20.87 11.15 35.14
CA THR A 112 22.08 11.02 35.97
C THR A 112 23.37 11.06 35.13
N LEU A 113 23.30 10.65 33.86
CA LEU A 113 24.39 10.75 32.87
C LEU A 113 24.53 12.16 32.27
N GLU A 114 23.46 12.95 32.23
CA GLU A 114 23.42 14.28 31.60
C GLU A 114 23.58 15.46 32.60
N THR A 115 23.36 15.26 33.90
CA THR A 115 23.53 16.30 34.95
C THR A 115 24.99 16.63 35.32
N LYS A 116 25.87 16.74 34.32
CA LYS A 116 27.17 17.46 34.45
C LYS A 116 27.15 18.87 33.87
N ILE A 117 25.99 19.36 33.41
CA ILE A 117 25.88 20.71 32.87
C ILE A 117 24.63 21.36 33.47
N ASN A 118 24.84 22.28 34.41
CA ASN A 118 23.80 23.02 35.12
C ASN A 118 23.18 24.09 34.21
N GLY A 119 21.86 24.18 34.26
CA GLY A 119 21.05 25.26 33.71
C GLY A 119 20.19 25.87 34.80
N ASP A 120 20.84 26.33 35.87
CA ASP A 120 20.22 27.24 36.82
C ASP A 120 20.23 28.63 36.18
N ASP A 121 19.05 29.17 35.88
CA ASP A 121 18.66 30.50 36.34
C ASP A 121 17.26 30.92 35.83
N ILE A 122 16.32 30.96 36.79
CA ILE A 122 15.47 32.13 37.11
C ILE A 122 14.09 32.26 36.39
N PRO A 123 13.02 32.73 37.09
CA PRO A 123 11.94 31.85 37.53
C PRO A 123 10.51 32.43 37.30
N THR A 124 9.56 31.78 37.98
CA THR A 124 8.12 31.94 38.20
C THR A 124 7.39 33.31 38.12
N CYS A 125 6.16 33.20 37.56
CA CYS A 125 4.88 33.89 37.87
C CYS A 125 4.74 35.39 37.53
N ILE A 126 3.59 35.94 37.12
CA ILE A 126 2.27 35.99 37.78
C ILE A 126 1.15 36.19 36.73
N CYS A 127 -0.01 35.58 36.97
CA CYS A 127 -1.22 35.72 36.15
C CYS A 127 -2.08 36.90 36.58
N GLU A 128 -2.44 37.76 35.64
CA GLU A 128 -3.72 38.48 35.69
C GLU A 128 -4.34 38.53 34.27
N LYS A 129 -5.67 38.40 34.23
CA LYS A 129 -6.60 38.21 33.09
C LYS A 129 -6.88 36.75 32.71
N SER A 130 -8.19 36.47 32.65
CA SER A 130 -8.83 35.16 32.65
C SER A 130 -8.32 34.20 31.55
N LEU A 131 -8.19 32.94 31.95
CA LEU A 131 -7.60 31.83 31.18
C LEU A 131 -8.20 31.60 29.78
N ALA A 132 -9.40 32.12 29.49
CA ALA A 132 -10.08 31.92 28.20
C ALA A 132 -9.68 32.93 27.10
N ASP A 133 -9.35 34.18 27.45
CA ASP A 133 -9.03 35.23 26.45
C ASP A 133 -7.55 35.15 26.00
N LYS A 134 -6.67 34.67 26.90
CA LYS A 134 -5.24 34.43 26.60
C LYS A 134 -5.00 33.15 25.80
N THR A 135 -5.75 32.08 26.04
CA THR A 135 -5.61 30.82 25.27
C THR A 135 -6.06 30.99 23.82
N GLU A 136 -7.11 31.77 23.54
CA GLU A 136 -7.52 32.04 22.15
C GLU A 136 -6.51 32.93 21.40
N LYS A 137 -5.90 33.91 22.09
CA LYS A 137 -4.88 34.79 21.48
C LYS A 137 -3.54 34.09 21.30
N PHE A 138 -3.16 33.18 22.20
CA PHE A 138 -1.98 32.34 22.07
C PHE A 138 -2.14 31.28 20.96
N CYS A 139 -3.30 30.63 20.85
CA CYS A 139 -3.60 29.75 19.71
C CYS A 139 -3.60 30.50 18.37
N LEU A 140 -4.02 31.77 18.35
CA LEU A 140 -3.96 32.59 17.13
C LEU A 140 -2.56 33.06 16.76
N ASN A 141 -1.75 33.40 17.75
CA ASN A 141 -0.36 33.80 17.52
C ASN A 141 0.54 32.59 17.21
N CYS A 142 0.22 31.41 17.75
CA CYS A 142 0.75 30.16 17.24
C CYS A 142 0.32 30.00 15.78
N GLY A 143 -0.95 30.21 15.42
CA GLY A 143 -1.44 30.15 14.04
C GLY A 143 -0.74 31.08 13.03
N THR A 144 -0.24 32.25 13.46
CA THR A 144 0.52 33.17 12.59
C THR A 144 2.01 32.84 12.46
N ASN A 145 2.55 31.98 13.33
CA ASN A 145 3.89 31.37 13.18
C ASN A 145 3.83 29.89 12.74
N VAL A 146 2.63 29.33 12.51
CA VAL A 146 2.40 27.97 11.98
C VAL A 146 2.72 27.85 10.48
N GLY A 147 3.41 28.83 9.91
CA GLY A 147 4.15 28.64 8.66
C GLY A 147 5.33 27.67 8.78
N VAL A 148 5.80 27.32 9.99
CA VAL A 148 7.02 26.50 10.15
C VAL A 148 6.93 25.37 11.20
N ALA A 149 5.82 25.17 11.91
CA ALA A 149 5.75 24.11 12.95
C ALA A 149 4.47 23.28 12.92
N VAL A 150 4.19 22.60 11.79
CA VAL A 150 3.38 21.37 11.77
C VAL A 150 4.23 20.16 11.32
N PRO A 151 5.22 19.66 12.09
CA PRO A 151 5.91 18.41 11.77
C PRO A 151 5.43 17.23 12.63
N GLY A 152 4.34 17.36 13.42
CA GLY A 152 3.93 16.29 14.34
C GLY A 152 2.90 15.31 13.79
N LEU A 153 1.76 15.82 13.31
CA LEU A 153 0.60 14.97 12.97
C LEU A 153 0.51 14.60 11.48
N GLY A 154 1.14 15.37 10.58
CA GLY A 154 1.28 15.01 9.17
C GLY A 154 2.42 14.01 8.91
N VAL A 155 3.36 13.92 9.84
CA VAL A 155 4.58 13.10 9.73
C VAL A 155 4.31 11.65 10.13
N LEU A 156 3.47 11.38 11.13
CA LEU A 156 3.20 9.98 11.53
C LEU A 156 2.36 9.18 10.52
N GLY A 157 1.52 9.84 9.71
CA GLY A 157 0.76 9.19 8.62
C GLY A 157 1.53 9.13 7.30
N GLY A 158 2.29 10.18 6.96
CA GLY A 158 3.07 10.25 5.73
C GLY A 158 4.24 9.27 5.70
N TYR A 159 4.96 9.11 6.82
CA TYR A 159 6.16 8.27 6.89
C TYR A 159 5.83 6.77 6.75
N GLY A 160 4.77 6.30 7.42
CA GLY A 160 4.35 4.90 7.30
C GLY A 160 3.89 4.52 5.88
N SER A 161 3.16 5.41 5.19
CA SER A 161 2.72 5.15 3.81
C SER A 161 3.87 5.22 2.79
N TYR A 162 4.83 6.13 2.99
CA TYR A 162 6.00 6.27 2.12
C TYR A 162 6.95 5.08 2.26
N GLU A 163 7.20 4.62 3.48
CA GLU A 163 8.04 3.44 3.75
C GLU A 163 7.44 2.16 3.14
N LEU A 164 6.12 1.99 3.17
CA LEU A 164 5.45 0.85 2.53
C LEU A 164 5.58 0.87 1.00
N VAL A 165 5.45 2.04 0.36
CA VAL A 165 5.67 2.16 -1.10
C VAL A 165 7.12 1.87 -1.45
N GLN A 166 8.09 2.36 -0.66
CA GLN A 166 9.50 2.08 -0.88
C GLN A 166 9.83 0.59 -0.68
N ALA A 167 9.24 -0.06 0.32
CA ALA A 167 9.38 -1.50 0.53
C ALA A 167 8.80 -2.31 -0.66
N ALA A 168 7.66 -1.88 -1.21
CA ALA A 168 7.05 -2.51 -2.38
C ALA A 168 7.92 -2.34 -3.64
N ILE A 169 8.50 -1.15 -3.86
CA ILE A 169 9.44 -0.90 -4.96
C ILE A 169 10.70 -1.76 -4.79
N ALA A 170 11.26 -1.83 -3.58
CA ALA A 170 12.44 -2.65 -3.31
C ALA A 170 12.17 -4.14 -3.55
N ALA A 171 11.00 -4.64 -3.15
CA ALA A 171 10.57 -6.01 -3.45
C ALA A 171 10.39 -6.23 -4.96
N GLY A 172 9.81 -5.25 -5.66
CA GLY A 172 9.65 -5.25 -7.11
C GLY A 172 10.98 -5.30 -7.87
N ILE A 173 11.98 -4.54 -7.43
CA ILE A 173 13.33 -4.54 -8.01
C ILE A 173 13.98 -5.91 -7.79
N LYS A 174 13.92 -6.47 -6.58
CA LYS A 174 14.45 -7.82 -6.30
C LYS A 174 13.82 -8.89 -7.20
N PHE A 175 12.49 -8.83 -7.37
CA PHE A 175 11.77 -9.71 -8.28
C PHE A 175 12.23 -9.54 -9.73
N ALA A 176 12.30 -8.29 -10.21
CA ALA A 176 12.74 -7.99 -11.57
C ALA A 176 14.16 -8.47 -11.85
N THR A 177 15.10 -8.31 -10.90
CA THR A 177 16.46 -8.83 -11.04
C THR A 177 16.50 -10.35 -11.12
N GLN A 178 15.71 -11.05 -10.30
CA GLN A 178 15.66 -12.52 -10.34
C GLN A 178 15.09 -13.05 -11.66
N GLU A 179 13.98 -12.48 -12.13
CA GLU A 179 13.39 -12.87 -13.41
C GLU A 179 14.27 -12.48 -14.60
N GLY A 180 14.96 -11.33 -14.52
CA GLY A 180 15.98 -10.94 -15.48
C GLY A 180 17.11 -11.97 -15.59
N ILE A 181 17.67 -12.42 -14.47
CA ILE A 181 18.73 -13.44 -14.46
C ILE A 181 18.24 -14.76 -15.07
N LYS A 182 17.00 -15.18 -14.78
CA LYS A 182 16.40 -16.39 -15.36
C LYS A 182 16.28 -16.27 -16.88
N ALA A 183 15.69 -15.16 -17.36
CA ALA A 183 15.51 -14.89 -18.78
C ALA A 183 16.86 -14.83 -19.52
N GLY A 184 17.85 -14.14 -18.95
CA GLY A 184 19.21 -14.08 -19.47
C GLY A 184 19.88 -15.44 -19.55
N THR A 185 19.80 -16.24 -18.49
CA THR A 185 20.36 -17.60 -18.47
C THR A 185 19.73 -18.46 -19.57
N GLN A 186 18.41 -18.39 -19.74
CA GLN A 186 17.70 -19.12 -20.79
C GLN A 186 18.12 -18.67 -22.20
N ALA A 187 18.19 -17.36 -22.45
CA ALA A 187 18.62 -16.81 -23.73
C ALA A 187 20.05 -17.21 -24.08
N GLY A 188 20.96 -17.19 -23.09
CA GLY A 188 22.33 -17.63 -23.26
C GLY A 188 22.46 -19.12 -23.60
N ILE A 189 21.72 -19.99 -22.89
CA ILE A 189 21.68 -21.42 -23.21
C ILE A 189 21.18 -21.64 -24.65
N GLN A 190 20.09 -20.98 -25.04
CA GLN A 190 19.55 -21.10 -26.40
C GLN A 190 20.53 -20.61 -27.46
N ALA A 191 21.22 -19.50 -27.22
CA ALA A 191 22.23 -18.97 -28.13
C ALA A 191 23.45 -19.90 -28.25
N ALA A 192 23.89 -20.54 -27.15
CA ALA A 192 24.95 -21.53 -27.19
C ALA A 192 24.55 -22.78 -27.98
N ILE A 193 23.35 -23.34 -27.73
CA ILE A 193 22.80 -24.48 -28.47
C ILE A 193 22.73 -24.17 -29.96
N LYS A 194 22.15 -23.02 -30.32
CA LYS A 194 22.07 -22.55 -31.71
C LYS A 194 23.47 -22.41 -32.32
N GLY A 195 24.43 -21.84 -31.58
CA GLY A 195 25.80 -21.69 -32.04
C GLY A 195 26.48 -23.03 -32.36
N VAL A 196 26.25 -24.07 -31.57
CA VAL A 196 26.77 -25.42 -31.85
C VAL A 196 26.14 -26.00 -33.12
N ILE A 197 24.82 -25.88 -33.27
CA ILE A 197 24.10 -26.33 -34.47
C ILE A 197 24.60 -25.58 -35.71
N ASP A 198 24.67 -24.24 -35.65
CA ASP A 198 25.02 -23.40 -36.80
C ASP A 198 26.48 -23.58 -37.24
N LYS A 199 27.40 -23.85 -36.30
CA LYS A 199 28.85 -23.97 -36.59
C LYS A 199 29.31 -25.38 -36.91
N PHE A 200 28.66 -26.39 -36.35
CA PHE A 200 29.11 -27.79 -36.42
C PHE A 200 28.05 -28.77 -36.93
N ALA A 201 26.81 -28.31 -37.16
CA ALA A 201 25.66 -29.15 -37.53
C ALA A 201 25.37 -30.31 -36.55
N LEU A 202 25.81 -30.17 -35.29
CA LEU A 202 25.63 -31.19 -34.26
C LEU A 202 24.28 -31.00 -33.55
N GLN A 203 23.50 -32.07 -33.44
CA GLN A 203 22.25 -32.12 -32.67
C GLN A 203 22.45 -32.76 -31.28
N THR A 204 23.55 -33.48 -31.11
CA THR A 204 23.91 -34.20 -29.89
C THR A 204 25.41 -34.10 -29.64
N LEU A 205 25.81 -34.18 -28.38
CA LEU A 205 27.20 -34.27 -27.93
C LEU A 205 27.32 -35.44 -26.95
N GLY A 206 28.21 -36.39 -27.21
CA GLY A 206 28.38 -37.62 -26.42
C GLY A 206 27.11 -38.47 -26.38
N GLY A 207 26.34 -38.49 -27.46
CA GLY A 207 25.03 -39.17 -27.54
C GLY A 207 23.92 -38.54 -26.69
N LYS A 208 24.16 -37.36 -26.10
CA LYS A 208 23.17 -36.60 -25.32
C LYS A 208 22.67 -35.39 -26.11
N PRO A 209 21.39 -35.01 -25.96
CA PRO A 209 20.89 -33.79 -26.59
C PRO A 209 21.61 -32.55 -26.05
N LEU A 210 21.79 -31.54 -26.90
CA LEU A 210 22.49 -30.30 -26.54
C LEU A 210 21.89 -29.60 -25.31
N SER A 211 20.57 -29.72 -25.09
CA SER A 211 19.88 -29.16 -23.93
C SER A 211 20.31 -29.77 -22.58
N VAL A 212 20.91 -30.96 -22.59
CA VAL A 212 21.44 -31.62 -21.38
C VAL A 212 22.90 -31.24 -21.14
N VAL A 213 23.66 -31.02 -22.21
CA VAL A 213 25.10 -30.69 -22.14
C VAL A 213 25.32 -29.19 -21.89
N ILE A 214 24.53 -28.35 -22.55
CA ILE A 214 24.57 -26.89 -22.41
C ILE A 214 23.57 -26.48 -21.35
N THR A 215 24.09 -26.06 -20.20
CA THR A 215 23.33 -25.70 -19.00
C THR A 215 23.70 -24.29 -18.55
N SER A 216 23.06 -23.81 -17.50
CA SER A 216 23.35 -22.50 -16.88
C SER A 216 24.80 -22.34 -16.42
N LYS A 217 25.53 -23.45 -16.21
CA LYS A 217 26.94 -23.44 -15.80
C LYS A 217 27.92 -23.47 -16.98
N THR A 218 27.51 -24.04 -18.12
CA THR A 218 28.43 -24.35 -19.22
C THR A 218 28.34 -23.39 -20.40
N TYR A 219 27.19 -22.73 -20.61
CA TYR A 219 26.94 -21.93 -21.82
C TYR A 219 27.87 -20.71 -22.02
N LYS A 220 28.53 -20.24 -20.96
CA LYS A 220 29.48 -19.11 -20.98
C LYS A 220 30.94 -19.54 -21.02
N ASP A 221 31.21 -20.82 -20.74
CA ASP A 221 32.56 -21.31 -20.57
C ASP A 221 33.05 -21.94 -21.87
N THR A 222 34.05 -21.29 -22.46
CA THR A 222 34.68 -21.75 -23.71
C THR A 222 35.21 -23.17 -23.61
N GLN A 223 35.81 -23.57 -22.48
CA GLN A 223 36.38 -24.91 -22.30
C GLN A 223 35.28 -25.95 -22.19
N LEU A 224 34.20 -25.65 -21.47
CA LEU A 224 33.06 -26.56 -21.30
C LEU A 224 32.20 -26.70 -22.56
N ILE A 225 32.33 -25.77 -23.51
CA ILE A 225 31.77 -25.90 -24.87
C ILE A 225 32.74 -26.66 -25.78
N TYR A 226 34.03 -26.31 -25.74
CA TYR A 226 35.07 -26.90 -26.58
C TYR A 226 35.24 -28.40 -26.34
N GLY A 227 35.37 -28.83 -25.08
CA GLY A 227 35.66 -30.22 -24.72
C GLY A 227 34.67 -31.22 -25.35
N PRO A 228 33.36 -31.08 -25.10
CA PRO A 228 32.36 -31.96 -25.69
C PRO A 228 32.36 -32.00 -27.23
N ILE A 229 32.63 -30.86 -27.89
CA ILE A 229 32.69 -30.79 -29.36
C ILE A 229 33.94 -31.53 -29.87
N MET A 230 35.06 -31.37 -29.17
CA MET A 230 36.31 -32.06 -29.52
C MET A 230 36.21 -33.57 -29.29
N ASP A 231 35.56 -33.99 -28.20
CA ASP A 231 35.30 -35.41 -27.91
C ASP A 231 34.40 -36.03 -28.99
N GLU A 232 33.37 -35.31 -29.44
CA GLU A 232 32.51 -35.76 -30.54
C GLU A 232 33.31 -35.91 -31.84
N TYR A 233 34.17 -34.94 -32.17
CA TYR A 233 35.06 -35.00 -33.33
C TYR A 233 36.00 -36.23 -33.27
N ILE A 234 36.67 -36.43 -32.13
CA ILE A 234 37.59 -37.56 -31.93
C ILE A 234 36.83 -38.89 -32.03
N SER A 235 35.64 -38.97 -31.42
CA SER A 235 34.78 -40.15 -31.46
C SER A 235 34.40 -40.51 -32.91
N MET A 236 33.86 -39.55 -33.68
CA MET A 236 33.45 -39.78 -35.08
C MET A 236 34.63 -40.20 -35.96
N LYS A 237 35.82 -39.64 -35.70
CA LYS A 237 37.05 -40.02 -36.39
C LYS A 237 37.49 -41.44 -36.06
N GLY A 238 37.47 -41.81 -34.78
CA GLY A 238 37.86 -43.14 -34.31
C GLY A 238 36.91 -44.25 -34.78
N SER A 239 35.61 -43.96 -34.89
CA SER A 239 34.60 -44.91 -35.38
C SER A 239 34.48 -44.98 -36.90
N GLY A 240 35.20 -44.14 -37.66
CA GLY A 240 35.10 -44.09 -39.12
C GLY A 240 33.73 -43.63 -39.63
N THR A 241 32.95 -42.92 -38.80
CA THR A 241 31.58 -42.46 -39.11
C THR A 241 31.55 -41.03 -39.67
N LEU A 242 32.71 -40.40 -39.85
CA LEU A 242 32.85 -39.18 -40.65
C LEU A 242 32.43 -39.46 -42.10
N SER A 243 31.17 -39.18 -42.44
CA SER A 243 30.72 -39.17 -43.82
C SER A 243 31.47 -38.11 -44.62
N SER A 244 31.61 -38.29 -45.93
CA SER A 244 32.17 -37.27 -46.84
C SER A 244 31.51 -35.91 -46.67
N ASP A 245 30.22 -35.91 -46.31
CA ASP A 245 29.37 -34.73 -46.23
C ASP A 245 29.23 -34.17 -44.81
N SER A 246 30.01 -34.67 -43.85
CA SER A 246 29.97 -34.17 -42.47
C SER A 246 30.68 -32.81 -42.35
N THR A 247 30.17 -31.93 -41.47
CA THR A 247 30.80 -30.62 -41.20
C THR A 247 32.24 -30.74 -40.74
N PHE A 248 32.57 -31.78 -39.98
CA PHE A 248 33.95 -32.05 -39.58
C PHE A 248 34.86 -32.41 -40.75
N THR A 249 34.37 -33.14 -41.76
CA THR A 249 35.13 -33.45 -42.98
C THR A 249 35.48 -32.17 -43.74
N PHE A 250 34.52 -31.23 -43.84
CA PHE A 250 34.79 -29.91 -44.42
C PHE A 250 35.82 -29.11 -43.61
N ILE A 251 35.76 -29.18 -42.28
CA ILE A 251 36.75 -28.55 -41.40
C ILE A 251 38.14 -29.16 -41.59
N GLU A 252 38.25 -30.50 -41.70
CA GLU A 252 39.52 -31.18 -41.98
C GLU A 252 40.11 -30.73 -43.31
N GLN A 253 39.30 -30.69 -44.38
CA GLN A 253 39.74 -30.23 -45.70
C GLN A 253 40.17 -28.76 -45.67
N ALA A 254 39.39 -27.87 -45.07
CA ALA A 254 39.73 -26.46 -44.93
C ALA A 254 41.02 -26.24 -44.11
N CYS A 255 41.34 -27.17 -43.21
CA CYS A 255 42.56 -27.15 -42.42
C CYS A 255 43.73 -27.93 -43.06
N ASN A 256 43.60 -28.42 -44.29
CA ASN A 256 44.58 -29.29 -44.95
C ASN A 256 44.97 -30.52 -44.10
N TYR A 257 44.01 -31.08 -43.35
CA TYR A 257 44.19 -32.20 -42.42
C TYR A 257 45.23 -31.94 -41.30
N ASP A 258 45.62 -30.68 -41.08
CA ASP A 258 46.52 -30.28 -40.01
C ASP A 258 45.77 -30.25 -38.68
N GLN A 259 46.15 -31.16 -37.78
CA GLN A 259 45.52 -31.32 -36.48
C GLN A 259 45.60 -30.06 -35.60
N SER A 260 46.69 -29.28 -35.69
CA SER A 260 46.84 -28.03 -34.93
C SER A 260 45.85 -26.97 -35.42
N LYS A 261 45.64 -26.89 -36.73
CA LYS A 261 44.68 -25.96 -37.33
C LYS A 261 43.24 -26.36 -37.00
N ILE A 262 42.92 -27.65 -37.01
CA ILE A 262 41.59 -28.15 -36.64
C ILE A 262 41.28 -27.81 -35.18
N ILE A 263 42.21 -28.08 -34.26
CA ILE A 263 42.06 -27.75 -32.83
C ILE A 263 41.81 -26.24 -32.66
N LYS A 264 42.59 -25.39 -33.33
CA LYS A 264 42.40 -23.93 -33.30
C LYS A 264 41.06 -23.50 -33.88
N PHE A 265 40.60 -24.14 -34.95
CA PHE A 265 39.31 -23.84 -35.57
C PHE A 265 38.14 -24.17 -34.63
N ILE A 266 38.14 -25.36 -34.02
CA ILE A 266 37.10 -25.78 -33.08
C ILE A 266 37.14 -24.88 -31.84
N SER A 267 38.32 -24.62 -31.28
CA SER A 267 38.49 -23.73 -30.13
C SER A 267 38.01 -22.30 -30.42
N GLY A 268 38.35 -21.75 -31.59
CA GLY A 268 37.93 -20.40 -31.98
C GLY A 268 36.42 -20.28 -32.16
N ASN A 269 35.78 -21.29 -32.74
CA ASN A 269 34.32 -21.31 -32.84
C ASN A 269 33.65 -21.51 -31.48
N ALA A 270 34.20 -22.36 -30.60
CA ALA A 270 33.71 -22.50 -29.22
C ALA A 270 33.77 -21.16 -28.46
N GLU A 271 34.84 -20.38 -28.65
CA GLU A 271 34.97 -19.05 -28.07
C GLU A 271 33.92 -18.07 -28.62
N VAL A 272 33.68 -18.08 -29.93
CA VAL A 272 32.63 -17.27 -30.57
C VAL A 272 31.24 -17.65 -30.04
N ILE A 273 30.98 -18.94 -29.85
CA ILE A 273 29.72 -19.44 -29.30
C ILE A 273 29.54 -18.93 -27.86
N ALA A 274 30.55 -19.11 -27.00
CA ALA A 274 30.52 -18.64 -25.62
C ALA A 274 30.31 -17.12 -25.51
N LYS A 275 30.99 -16.34 -26.38
CA LYS A 275 30.84 -14.88 -26.45
C LYS A 275 29.43 -14.47 -26.87
N ASN A 276 28.90 -15.07 -27.93
CA ASN A 276 27.54 -14.77 -28.40
C ASN A 276 26.48 -15.17 -27.37
N ALA A 277 26.68 -16.31 -26.70
CA ALA A 277 25.80 -16.79 -25.64
C ALA A 277 25.83 -15.87 -24.41
N THR A 278 27.00 -15.37 -24.04
CA THR A 278 27.17 -14.38 -22.97
C THR A 278 26.45 -13.08 -23.32
N LYS A 279 26.65 -12.57 -24.54
CA LYS A 279 26.00 -11.35 -25.03
C LYS A 279 24.47 -11.48 -25.05
N ALA A 280 23.95 -12.60 -25.54
CA ALA A 280 22.51 -12.88 -25.54
C ALA A 280 21.95 -12.92 -24.11
N ALA A 281 22.69 -13.51 -23.17
CA ALA A 281 22.29 -13.54 -21.77
C ALA A 281 22.27 -12.16 -21.12
N GLU A 282 23.28 -11.33 -21.36
CA GLU A 282 23.37 -9.96 -20.84
C GLU A 282 22.23 -9.10 -21.38
N GLN A 283 21.99 -9.13 -22.69
CA GLN A 283 20.91 -8.40 -23.34
C GLN A 283 19.54 -8.78 -22.77
N ALA A 284 19.22 -10.06 -22.72
CA ALA A 284 17.93 -10.53 -22.19
C ALA A 284 17.79 -10.24 -20.69
N THR A 285 18.88 -10.30 -19.90
CA THR A 285 18.86 -9.91 -18.48
C THR A 285 18.51 -8.44 -18.34
N GLU A 286 19.19 -7.58 -19.09
CA GLU A 286 19.01 -6.13 -19.03
C GLU A 286 17.62 -5.70 -19.48
N GLU A 287 17.15 -6.18 -20.63
CA GLU A 287 15.84 -5.88 -21.18
C GLU A 287 14.72 -6.32 -20.22
N THR A 288 14.78 -7.55 -19.73
CA THR A 288 13.78 -8.10 -18.82
C THR A 288 13.79 -7.39 -17.47
N THR A 289 14.96 -7.11 -16.92
CA THR A 289 15.09 -6.38 -15.65
C THR A 289 14.52 -4.96 -15.80
N LYS A 290 14.87 -4.23 -16.86
CA LYS A 290 14.35 -2.87 -17.12
C LYS A 290 12.83 -2.86 -17.29
N MET A 291 12.30 -3.77 -18.11
CA MET A 291 10.85 -3.90 -18.31
C MET A 291 10.11 -4.16 -16.99
N LEU A 292 10.56 -5.15 -16.21
CA LEU A 292 9.90 -5.53 -14.96
C LEU A 292 10.10 -4.50 -13.84
N THR A 293 11.24 -3.82 -13.78
CA THR A 293 11.46 -2.73 -12.82
C THR A 293 10.52 -1.57 -13.08
N VAL A 294 10.35 -1.16 -14.34
CA VAL A 294 9.37 -0.14 -14.73
C VAL A 294 7.96 -0.59 -14.35
N GLN A 295 7.58 -1.83 -14.71
CA GLN A 295 6.27 -2.38 -14.39
C GLN A 295 6.00 -2.40 -12.88
N LYS A 296 6.92 -2.95 -12.09
CA LYS A 296 6.74 -3.10 -10.63
C LYS A 296 6.77 -1.76 -9.91
N THR A 297 7.56 -0.80 -10.39
CA THR A 297 7.55 0.57 -9.85
C THR A 297 6.22 1.26 -10.15
N ALA A 298 5.68 1.08 -11.36
CA ALA A 298 4.38 1.62 -11.73
C ALA A 298 3.23 1.00 -10.91
N GLU A 299 3.27 -0.33 -10.70
CA GLU A 299 2.29 -1.03 -9.86
C GLU A 299 2.28 -0.50 -8.42
N ALA A 300 3.48 -0.30 -7.84
CA ALA A 300 3.65 0.19 -6.47
C ALA A 300 3.28 1.68 -6.29
N THR A 301 3.40 2.49 -7.34
CA THR A 301 3.13 3.94 -7.31
C THR A 301 1.76 4.31 -7.89
N SER A 302 0.99 3.35 -8.38
CA SER A 302 -0.32 3.62 -8.98
C SER A 302 -1.29 4.22 -7.97
N ALA A 303 -2.04 5.23 -8.42
CA ALA A 303 -3.04 5.91 -7.61
C ALA A 303 -4.07 4.93 -7.04
N THR A 304 -4.41 3.87 -7.79
CA THR A 304 -5.29 2.80 -7.32
C THR A 304 -4.70 2.04 -6.15
N THR A 305 -3.42 1.64 -6.19
CA THR A 305 -2.78 0.91 -5.08
C THR A 305 -2.65 1.79 -3.85
N ILE A 306 -2.28 3.06 -4.04
CA ILE A 306 -2.13 4.04 -2.94
C ILE A 306 -3.50 4.36 -2.31
N LEU A 307 -4.53 4.62 -3.13
CA LEU A 307 -5.87 5.01 -2.67
C LEU A 307 -6.73 3.82 -2.22
N SER A 308 -6.33 2.58 -2.51
CA SER A 308 -6.98 1.39 -1.96
C SER A 308 -6.38 0.95 -0.62
N ASN A 309 -5.26 1.55 -0.19
CA ASN A 309 -4.66 1.20 1.09
C ASN A 309 -5.54 1.74 2.23
N PRO A 310 -6.07 0.87 3.10
CA PRO A 310 -6.97 1.28 4.18
C PRO A 310 -6.32 2.28 5.15
N ILE A 311 -5.00 2.24 5.31
CA ILE A 311 -4.23 3.19 6.13
C ILE A 311 -4.28 4.58 5.51
N VAL A 312 -4.07 4.68 4.19
CA VAL A 312 -4.10 5.95 3.44
C VAL A 312 -5.52 6.52 3.41
N ILE A 313 -6.53 5.69 3.17
CA ILE A 313 -7.95 6.11 3.23
C ILE A 313 -8.28 6.65 4.62
N SER A 314 -7.90 5.93 5.68
CA SER A 314 -8.13 6.38 7.06
C SER A 314 -7.47 7.74 7.35
N PHE A 315 -6.25 7.97 6.86
CA PHE A 315 -5.57 9.25 7.01
C PHE A 315 -6.29 10.39 6.28
N ILE A 316 -6.71 10.17 5.02
CA ILE A 316 -7.47 11.16 4.24
C ILE A 316 -8.76 11.53 4.98
N VAL A 317 -9.49 10.55 5.53
CA VAL A 317 -10.72 10.79 6.30
C VAL A 317 -10.43 11.66 7.53
N VAL A 318 -9.37 11.37 8.29
CA VAL A 318 -8.98 12.17 9.46
C VAL A 318 -8.63 13.61 9.07
N VAL A 319 -7.85 13.80 8.00
CA VAL A 319 -7.48 15.15 7.52
C VAL A 319 -8.72 15.94 7.08
N VAL A 320 -9.67 15.30 6.38
CA VAL A 320 -10.93 15.93 5.97
C VAL A 320 -11.76 16.36 7.19
N ILE A 321 -11.86 15.52 8.22
CA ILE A 321 -12.57 15.86 9.47
C ILE A 321 -11.93 17.09 10.13
N VAL A 322 -10.60 17.12 10.25
CA VAL A 322 -9.87 18.25 10.84
C VAL A 322 -10.12 19.55 10.05
N ILE A 323 -10.08 19.49 8.71
CA ILE A 323 -10.37 20.65 7.85
C ILE A 323 -11.80 21.15 8.04
N LEU A 324 -12.79 20.25 8.09
CA LEU A 324 -14.19 20.61 8.34
C LEU A 324 -14.37 21.30 9.69
N LEU A 325 -13.74 20.77 10.75
CA LEU A 325 -13.76 21.38 12.09
C LEU A 325 -13.13 22.78 12.07
N LEU A 326 -12.03 22.96 11.33
CA LEU A 326 -11.33 24.25 11.19
C LEU A 326 -12.21 25.28 10.47
N ILE A 327 -12.88 24.89 9.38
CA ILE A 327 -13.84 25.74 8.66
C ILE A 327 -14.99 26.16 9.56
N ILE A 328 -15.61 25.21 10.28
CA ILE A 328 -16.71 25.49 11.22
C ILE A 328 -16.22 26.45 12.32
N TYR A 329 -15.05 26.21 12.89
CA TYR A 329 -14.43 27.09 13.89
C TYR A 329 -14.25 28.52 13.35
N LEU A 330 -13.71 28.68 12.15
CA LEU A 330 -13.52 30.00 11.52
C LEU A 330 -14.85 30.73 11.30
N ILE A 331 -15.90 30.03 10.86
CA ILE A 331 -17.24 30.60 10.69
C ILE A 331 -17.80 31.06 12.04
N LEU A 332 -17.77 30.20 13.06
CA LEU A 332 -18.27 30.53 14.40
C LEU A 332 -17.53 31.72 14.99
N ARG A 333 -16.21 31.75 14.82
CA ARG A 333 -15.35 32.82 15.29
C ARG A 333 -15.65 34.15 14.59
N TYR A 334 -15.84 34.12 13.27
CA TYR A 334 -16.25 35.29 12.51
C TYR A 334 -17.60 35.84 13.02
N ARG A 335 -18.58 34.95 13.27
CA ARG A 335 -19.89 35.34 13.84
C ARG A 335 -19.76 35.96 15.24
N ARG A 336 -18.92 35.39 16.12
CA ARG A 336 -18.65 35.96 17.46
C ARG A 336 -18.06 37.36 17.37
N LYS A 337 -17.03 37.57 16.53
CA LYS A 337 -16.44 38.91 16.32
C LYS A 337 -17.46 39.91 15.80
N LYS A 338 -18.30 39.53 14.84
CA LYS A 338 -19.37 40.40 14.33
C LYS A 338 -20.40 40.78 15.40
N LYS A 339 -20.78 39.82 16.25
CA LYS A 339 -21.70 40.07 17.38
C LYS A 339 -21.10 41.04 18.40
N MET A 340 -19.82 40.89 18.74
CA MET A 340 -19.14 41.81 19.68
C MET A 340 -19.00 43.23 19.12
N LYS A 341 -18.67 43.38 17.82
CA LYS A 341 -18.64 44.70 17.17
C LYS A 341 -19.99 45.42 17.23
N LYS A 342 -21.08 44.69 16.96
CA LYS A 342 -22.44 45.24 17.08
C LYS A 342 -22.76 45.67 18.52
N LYS A 343 -22.45 44.83 19.52
CA LYS A 343 -22.65 45.19 20.94
C LYS A 343 -21.90 46.46 21.33
N LEU A 344 -20.66 46.63 20.87
CA LEU A 344 -19.86 47.81 21.16
C LEU A 344 -20.47 49.09 20.55
N GLN A 345 -21.10 48.99 19.37
CA GLN A 345 -21.82 50.11 18.75
C GLN A 345 -23.08 50.48 19.54
N TYR A 346 -23.84 49.50 20.04
CA TYR A 346 -25.03 49.76 20.86
C TYR A 346 -24.70 50.40 22.21
N ILE A 347 -23.59 50.01 22.85
CA ILE A 347 -23.16 50.63 24.12
C ILE A 347 -22.82 52.11 23.90
N LYS A 348 -22.09 52.45 22.83
CA LYS A 348 -21.75 53.84 22.52
C LYS A 348 -22.98 54.72 22.28
N LEU A 349 -24.03 54.19 21.66
CA LEU A 349 -25.28 54.90 21.41
C LEU A 349 -26.14 55.11 22.68
N LEU A 350 -25.83 54.45 23.79
CA LEU A 350 -26.55 54.58 25.06
C LEU A 350 -25.83 55.48 26.07
N GLU A 351 -24.55 55.80 25.83
CA GLU A 351 -23.76 56.73 26.64
C GLU A 351 -23.83 58.18 26.12
N GLU A 352 -24.25 58.38 24.87
CA GLU A 352 -24.73 59.66 24.32
C GLU A 352 -26.22 59.84 24.62
#